data_AF-A0A0B5F485-F1
#
_entry.id   AF-A0A0B5F485-F1
#
_cell.length_a   1.000
_cell.length_b   1.000
_cell.length_c   1.000
_cell.angle_alpha   90.00
_cell.angle_beta   90.00
_cell.angle_gamma   90.00
#
_symmetry.space_group_name_H-M   'P 1'
#
loop_
_entity.id
_entity.type
_entity.pdbx_description
1 polymer ?
#
loop_
_entity_poly.entity_id
_entity_poly.type
_entity_poly.pdbx_seq_one_letter_code
_entity_poly.pdbx_strand_id
1 'polypeptide(L)'
;MPGELPADAHDTNASPVPTGPAAERGPRERILDATTALLAEGGREAVSTRAVGAAAGVQAPTIYRLFGDKQGLFDAVAAEGFRAYLDSKTAREPLADPVDDLRAGWDLHIGFGLANPALYQLMCEPRPGAVPPAAAAGAEILAAHIRRIAEAGRLRIGEERATHLVRAAGTGAALTLIAMPEERRDLDLSLDAREAVIAAITTEAPVLADPGPVGAAVALRAALPGATALTDLERALLREWLDRIAGTAEPR
;
A
#
# COMPACT_ATOMS: atom_id res chain seq x y z
N MET A 1 -33.01 -70.81 -27.36
CA MET A 1 -31.61 -70.66 -27.83
C MET A 1 -31.61 -70.68 -29.35
N PRO A 2 -30.78 -69.89 -30.06
CA PRO A 2 -29.97 -68.71 -29.67
C PRO A 2 -30.16 -67.50 -30.62
N GLY A 3 -29.86 -66.26 -30.21
CA GLY A 3 -28.67 -65.48 -30.62
C GLY A 3 -29.14 -64.28 -31.50
N GLU A 4 -28.68 -63.04 -31.44
CA GLU A 4 -27.36 -62.48 -31.11
C GLU A 4 -27.48 -60.93 -30.96
N LEU A 5 -26.64 -60.32 -30.10
CA LEU A 5 -26.39 -58.86 -29.96
C LEU A 5 -25.34 -58.40 -31.02
N PRO A 6 -25.17 -57.09 -31.32
CA PRO A 6 -24.28 -56.18 -30.57
C PRO A 6 -24.85 -54.74 -30.38
N ALA A 7 -24.66 -54.08 -29.23
CA ALA A 7 -23.62 -53.06 -28.90
C ALA A 7 -23.53 -51.87 -29.87
N ASP A 8 -23.79 -50.63 -29.43
CA ASP A 8 -22.77 -49.70 -28.91
C ASP A 8 -23.32 -48.30 -28.53
N ALA A 9 -22.50 -47.58 -27.75
CA ALA A 9 -22.39 -46.12 -27.63
C ALA A 9 -23.33 -45.34 -26.68
N HIS A 10 -22.74 -45.00 -25.53
CA HIS A 10 -22.78 -43.71 -24.82
C HIS A 10 -23.47 -42.55 -25.56
N ASP A 11 -24.36 -41.82 -24.87
CA ASP A 11 -24.15 -40.36 -24.77
C ASP A 11 -24.87 -39.69 -23.57
N THR A 12 -24.09 -38.80 -22.97
CA THR A 12 -24.40 -37.56 -22.24
C THR A 12 -25.43 -37.52 -21.08
N ASN A 13 -24.84 -37.59 -19.89
CA ASN A 13 -25.14 -36.69 -18.76
C ASN A 13 -25.36 -35.24 -19.20
N ALA A 14 -26.57 -34.72 -19.01
CA ALA A 14 -26.85 -33.28 -19.05
C ALA A 14 -27.49 -32.86 -17.72
N SER A 15 -26.65 -32.61 -16.72
CA SER A 15 -27.05 -31.81 -15.57
C SER A 15 -27.20 -30.35 -16.02
N PRO A 16 -28.29 -29.64 -15.66
CA PRO A 16 -28.56 -28.31 -16.17
C PRO A 16 -27.59 -27.28 -15.57
N VAL A 17 -26.98 -26.47 -16.45
CA VAL A 17 -26.18 -25.30 -16.07
C VAL A 17 -27.12 -24.21 -15.55
N PRO A 18 -26.92 -23.63 -14.34
CA PRO A 18 -27.67 -22.46 -13.92
C PRO A 18 -27.09 -21.21 -14.59
N THR A 19 -27.86 -20.62 -15.49
CA THR A 19 -27.58 -19.32 -16.11
C THR A 19 -27.97 -18.20 -15.13
N GLY A 20 -26.98 -17.48 -14.62
CA GLY A 20 -27.17 -16.26 -13.82
C GLY A 20 -25.85 -15.49 -13.67
N PRO A 21 -25.89 -14.19 -13.33
CA PRO A 21 -24.71 -13.30 -13.25
C PRO A 21 -23.69 -13.69 -12.16
N ALA A 22 -23.90 -14.79 -11.45
CA ALA A 22 -22.93 -15.39 -10.54
C ALA A 22 -21.90 -16.30 -11.24
N ALA A 23 -22.11 -16.64 -12.52
CA ALA A 23 -21.23 -17.51 -13.30
C ALA A 23 -19.97 -16.82 -13.88
N GLU A 24 -19.83 -15.49 -13.72
CA GLU A 24 -18.77 -14.71 -14.37
C GLU A 24 -17.51 -14.48 -13.53
N ARG A 25 -17.53 -14.78 -12.22
CA ARG A 25 -16.35 -14.59 -11.36
C ARG A 25 -15.45 -15.83 -11.31
N GLY A 26 -14.18 -15.64 -11.60
CA GLY A 26 -13.19 -16.71 -11.64
C GLY A 26 -12.99 -17.40 -10.28
N PRO A 27 -12.45 -18.63 -10.24
CA PRO A 27 -12.18 -19.33 -8.96
C PRO A 27 -11.35 -18.50 -7.98
N ARG A 28 -10.42 -17.67 -8.49
CA ARG A 28 -9.59 -16.77 -7.67
C ARG A 28 -10.45 -15.74 -6.93
N GLU A 29 -11.35 -15.04 -7.63
CA GLU A 29 -12.22 -14.00 -7.06
C GLU A 29 -13.17 -14.59 -6.03
N ARG A 30 -13.81 -15.73 -6.33
CA ARG A 30 -14.69 -16.42 -5.38
C ARG A 30 -13.96 -16.80 -4.07
N ILE A 31 -12.70 -17.20 -4.16
CA ILE A 31 -11.88 -17.51 -2.98
C ILE A 31 -11.57 -16.23 -2.18
N LEU A 32 -11.23 -15.12 -2.85
CA LEU A 32 -10.97 -13.84 -2.18
C LEU A 32 -12.23 -13.30 -1.50
N ASP A 33 -13.38 -13.31 -2.18
CA ASP A 33 -14.67 -12.88 -1.65
C ASP A 33 -15.06 -13.69 -0.41
N ALA A 34 -14.99 -15.03 -0.52
CA ALA A 34 -15.30 -15.93 0.59
C ALA A 34 -14.37 -15.73 1.79
N THR A 35 -13.07 -15.53 1.53
CA THR A 35 -12.10 -15.28 2.60
C THR A 35 -12.34 -13.93 3.28
N THR A 36 -12.67 -12.89 2.51
CA THR A 36 -13.00 -11.56 3.03
C THR A 36 -14.25 -11.61 3.93
N ALA A 37 -15.29 -12.33 3.50
CA ALA A 37 -16.50 -12.52 4.31
C ALA A 37 -16.20 -13.26 5.63
N LEU A 38 -15.45 -14.36 5.58
CA LEU A 38 -15.06 -15.11 6.78
C LEU A 38 -14.19 -14.27 7.74
N LEU A 39 -13.29 -13.43 7.20
CA LEU A 39 -12.49 -12.50 8.00
C LEU A 39 -13.37 -11.46 8.70
N ALA A 40 -14.41 -10.94 8.03
CA ALA A 40 -15.31 -9.96 8.61
C ALA A 40 -16.19 -10.57 9.72
N GLU A 41 -16.60 -11.83 9.58
CA GLU A 41 -17.48 -12.51 10.54
C GLU A 41 -16.76 -12.96 11.82
N GLY A 42 -15.55 -13.52 11.71
CA GLY A 42 -14.87 -14.14 12.84
C GLY A 42 -13.36 -13.96 12.85
N GLY A 43 -12.85 -12.99 12.10
CA GLY A 43 -11.41 -12.69 12.04
C GLY A 43 -10.59 -13.84 11.47
N ARG A 44 -9.31 -13.87 11.84
CA ARG A 44 -8.32 -14.83 11.30
C ARG A 44 -8.63 -16.30 11.64
N GLU A 45 -9.30 -16.53 12.78
CA GLU A 45 -9.62 -17.88 13.27
C GLU A 45 -10.76 -18.52 12.49
N ALA A 46 -11.71 -17.73 11.97
CA ALA A 46 -12.78 -18.22 11.12
C ALA A 46 -12.28 -18.70 9.73
N VAL A 47 -11.11 -18.24 9.30
CA VAL A 47 -10.55 -18.61 8.00
C VAL A 47 -9.80 -19.93 8.09
N SER A 48 -10.38 -20.98 7.53
CA SER A 48 -9.68 -22.24 7.23
C SER A 48 -9.80 -22.57 5.74
N THR A 49 -8.82 -23.30 5.18
CA THR A 49 -8.89 -23.72 3.77
C THR A 49 -10.13 -24.57 3.47
N ARG A 50 -10.64 -25.30 4.47
CA ARG A 50 -11.90 -26.02 4.39
C ARG A 50 -13.10 -25.08 4.35
N ALA A 51 -13.18 -24.10 5.26
CA ALA A 51 -14.27 -23.12 5.28
C ALA A 51 -14.28 -22.28 3.99
N VAL A 52 -13.12 -21.81 3.55
CA VAL A 52 -12.95 -21.06 2.30
C VAL A 52 -13.32 -21.92 1.10
N GLY A 53 -12.87 -23.18 1.03
CA GLY A 53 -13.23 -24.08 -0.07
C GLY A 53 -14.74 -24.33 -0.15
N ALA A 54 -15.39 -24.55 1.00
CA ALA A 54 -16.83 -24.73 1.08
C ALA A 54 -17.59 -23.47 0.65
N ALA A 55 -17.22 -22.30 1.16
CA ALA A 55 -17.88 -21.03 0.86
C ALA A 55 -17.64 -20.57 -0.59
N ALA A 56 -16.43 -20.75 -1.11
CA ALA A 56 -16.08 -20.37 -2.48
C ALA A 56 -16.52 -21.40 -3.51
N GLY A 57 -16.94 -22.62 -3.12
CA GLY A 57 -17.27 -23.69 -4.05
C GLY A 57 -16.06 -24.19 -4.84
N VAL A 58 -14.94 -24.41 -4.16
CA VAL A 58 -13.68 -24.91 -4.74
C VAL A 58 -13.05 -25.97 -3.85
N GLN A 59 -12.21 -26.82 -4.44
CA GLN A 59 -11.44 -27.81 -3.69
C GLN A 59 -10.18 -27.19 -3.07
N ALA A 60 -9.76 -27.66 -1.89
CA ALA A 60 -8.58 -27.15 -1.18
C ALA A 60 -7.29 -27.09 -2.04
N PRO A 61 -6.98 -28.09 -2.92
CA PRO A 61 -5.82 -27.99 -3.81
C PRO A 61 -5.83 -26.78 -4.75
N THR A 62 -7.02 -26.27 -5.11
CA THR A 62 -7.15 -25.07 -5.93
C THR A 62 -6.69 -23.83 -5.17
N ILE A 63 -6.95 -23.75 -3.86
CA ILE A 63 -6.52 -22.65 -3.00
C ILE A 63 -4.98 -22.65 -2.91
N TYR A 64 -4.36 -23.79 -2.59
CA TYR A 64 -2.90 -23.89 -2.51
C TYR A 64 -2.22 -23.60 -3.85
N ARG A 65 -2.80 -24.04 -4.98
CA ARG A 65 -2.26 -23.72 -6.31
C ARG A 65 -2.28 -22.23 -6.63
N LEU A 66 -3.32 -21.51 -6.21
CA LEU A 66 -3.50 -20.08 -6.54
C LEU A 66 -2.76 -19.14 -5.58
N PHE A 67 -2.64 -19.53 -4.31
CA PHE A 67 -2.16 -18.64 -3.25
C PHE A 67 -0.94 -19.18 -2.49
N GLY A 68 -0.45 -20.37 -2.84
CA GLY A 68 0.68 -21.03 -2.18
C GLY A 68 0.25 -21.65 -0.85
N ASP A 69 -0.05 -20.82 0.15
CA ASP A 69 -0.44 -21.24 1.48
C ASP A 69 -1.52 -20.31 2.09
N LYS A 70 -1.86 -20.52 3.38
CA LYS A 70 -2.85 -19.70 4.09
C LYS A 70 -2.37 -18.23 4.24
N GLN A 71 -1.07 -18.01 4.38
CA GLN A 71 -0.50 -16.67 4.49
C GLN A 71 -0.55 -15.93 3.14
N GLY A 72 -0.23 -16.60 2.04
CA GLY A 72 -0.35 -16.05 0.70
C GLY A 72 -1.80 -15.73 0.33
N LEU A 73 -2.77 -16.50 0.84
CA LEU A 73 -4.19 -16.16 0.72
C LEU A 73 -4.52 -14.87 1.50
N PHE A 74 -4.07 -14.74 2.74
CA PHE A 74 -4.27 -13.51 3.52
C PHE A 74 -3.61 -12.29 2.88
N ASP A 75 -2.40 -12.44 2.36
CA ASP A 75 -1.68 -11.38 1.68
C ASP A 75 -2.44 -10.91 0.43
N ALA A 76 -2.99 -11.85 -0.35
CA ALA A 76 -3.79 -11.54 -1.52
C ALA A 76 -5.10 -10.83 -1.16
N VAL A 77 -5.77 -11.25 -0.09
CA VAL A 77 -7.01 -10.63 0.38
C VAL A 77 -6.77 -9.22 0.93
N ALA A 78 -5.71 -9.03 1.71
CA ALA A 78 -5.35 -7.70 2.23
C ALA A 78 -4.97 -6.74 1.09
N ALA A 79 -4.21 -7.21 0.09
CA ALA A 79 -3.81 -6.39 -1.04
C ALA A 79 -5.00 -6.01 -1.92
N GLU A 80 -5.89 -6.96 -2.19
CA GLU A 80 -7.11 -6.72 -2.98
C GLU A 80 -8.08 -5.78 -2.25
N GLY A 81 -8.29 -5.99 -0.95
CA GLY A 81 -9.15 -5.12 -0.14
C GLY A 81 -8.61 -3.70 -0.04
N PHE A 82 -7.30 -3.53 0.12
CA PHE A 82 -6.67 -2.21 0.11
C PHE A 82 -6.82 -1.52 -1.25
N ARG A 83 -6.53 -2.23 -2.34
CA ARG A 83 -6.70 -1.72 -3.71
C ARG A 83 -8.15 -1.31 -4.00
N ALA A 84 -9.11 -2.18 -3.71
CA ALA A 84 -10.53 -1.91 -3.92
C ALA A 84 -11.02 -0.70 -3.11
N TYR A 85 -10.53 -0.56 -1.86
CA TYR A 85 -10.83 0.61 -1.04
C TYR A 85 -10.28 1.88 -1.67
N LEU A 86 -9.02 1.88 -2.09
CA LEU A 86 -8.42 3.01 -2.79
C LEU A 86 -9.19 3.34 -4.06
N ASP A 87 -9.44 2.37 -4.93
CA ASP A 87 -10.18 2.58 -6.19
C ASP A 87 -11.57 3.20 -5.95
N SER A 88 -12.26 2.82 -4.87
CA SER A 88 -13.56 3.39 -4.49
C SER A 88 -13.49 4.86 -4.03
N LYS A 89 -12.31 5.34 -3.65
CA LYS A 89 -12.07 6.69 -3.12
C LYS A 89 -11.23 7.58 -4.05
N THR A 90 -10.54 6.99 -5.04
CA THR A 90 -9.50 7.64 -5.84
C THR A 90 -10.00 8.03 -7.24
N ALA A 91 -11.15 8.71 -7.29
CA ALA A 91 -11.58 9.46 -8.48
C ALA A 91 -11.03 10.91 -8.48
N ARG A 92 -10.04 11.23 -7.64
CA ARG A 92 -9.55 12.59 -7.40
C ARG A 92 -8.20 12.80 -8.08
N GLU A 93 -8.08 13.89 -8.81
CA GLU A 93 -6.79 14.42 -9.22
C GLU A 93 -5.98 14.80 -7.97
N PRO A 94 -4.64 14.65 -8.00
CA PRO A 94 -3.80 15.04 -6.88
C PRO A 94 -4.01 16.50 -6.52
N LEU A 95 -4.05 16.82 -5.22
CA LEU A 95 -4.22 18.21 -4.78
C LEU A 95 -3.03 19.08 -5.23
N ALA A 96 -3.29 20.37 -5.41
CA ALA A 96 -2.28 21.34 -5.84
C ALA A 96 -1.15 21.49 -4.81
N ASP A 97 -1.47 21.54 -3.51
CA ASP A 97 -0.47 21.48 -2.45
C ASP A 97 -0.12 20.01 -2.13
N PRO A 98 1.15 19.58 -2.33
CA PRO A 98 1.57 18.22 -2.00
C PRO A 98 1.48 17.88 -0.50
N VAL A 99 1.49 18.87 0.41
CA VAL A 99 1.29 18.63 1.84
C VAL A 99 -0.17 18.33 2.15
N ASP A 100 -1.11 19.01 1.50
CA ASP A 100 -2.54 18.69 1.61
C ASP A 100 -2.87 17.34 0.99
N ASP A 101 -2.18 16.98 -0.10
CA ASP A 101 -2.31 15.66 -0.71
C ASP A 101 -1.84 14.54 0.24
N LEU A 102 -0.76 14.76 0.98
CA LEU A 102 -0.32 13.86 2.06
C LEU A 102 -1.35 13.77 3.18
N ARG A 103 -2.00 14.88 3.57
CA ARG A 103 -3.08 14.87 4.57
C ARG A 103 -4.25 14.02 4.10
N ALA A 104 -4.67 14.18 2.85
CA ALA A 104 -5.74 13.37 2.26
C ALA A 104 -5.36 11.89 2.20
N GLY A 105 -4.12 11.57 1.83
CA GLY A 105 -3.59 10.20 1.83
C GLY A 105 -3.59 9.56 3.23
N TRP A 106 -3.23 10.33 4.26
CA TRP A 106 -3.33 9.90 5.66
C TRP A 106 -4.78 9.57 6.04
N ASP A 107 -5.73 10.45 5.73
CA ASP A 107 -7.14 10.25 6.07
C ASP A 107 -7.73 9.02 5.38
N LEU A 108 -7.34 8.78 4.12
CA LEU A 108 -7.69 7.56 3.41
C LEU A 108 -7.12 6.31 4.08
N HIS A 109 -5.87 6.35 4.53
CA HIS A 109 -5.21 5.24 5.22
C HIS A 109 -5.90 4.90 6.55
N ILE A 110 -6.22 5.92 7.35
CA ILE A 110 -6.94 5.75 8.63
C ILE A 110 -8.36 5.23 8.37
N GLY A 111 -9.07 5.81 7.39
CA GLY A 111 -10.39 5.37 6.99
C GLY A 111 -10.42 3.91 6.54
N PHE A 112 -9.39 3.45 5.81
CA PHE A 112 -9.26 2.04 5.44
C PHE A 112 -9.15 1.14 6.67
N GLY A 113 -8.29 1.51 7.63
CA GLY A 113 -8.10 0.74 8.86
C GLY A 113 -9.36 0.61 9.70
N LEU A 114 -10.11 1.72 9.84
CA LEU A 114 -11.36 1.73 10.60
C LEU A 114 -12.48 0.96 9.90
N ALA A 115 -12.57 1.06 8.57
CA ALA A 115 -13.57 0.35 7.79
C ALA A 115 -13.27 -1.15 7.65
N ASN A 116 -12.00 -1.55 7.70
CA ASN A 116 -11.57 -2.94 7.48
C ASN A 116 -10.56 -3.42 8.55
N PRO A 117 -10.91 -3.48 9.85
CA PRO A 117 -9.94 -3.76 10.91
C PRO A 117 -9.19 -5.09 10.74
N ALA A 118 -9.88 -6.15 10.32
CA ALA A 118 -9.28 -7.46 10.11
C ALA A 118 -8.26 -7.46 8.96
N LEU A 119 -8.57 -6.77 7.84
CA LEU A 119 -7.65 -6.63 6.71
C LEU A 119 -6.45 -5.76 7.07
N TYR A 120 -6.69 -4.69 7.82
CA TYR A 120 -5.63 -3.78 8.25
C TYR A 120 -4.61 -4.49 9.16
N GLN A 121 -5.08 -5.34 10.07
CA GLN A 121 -4.19 -6.16 10.91
C GLN A 121 -3.33 -7.13 10.09
N LEU A 122 -3.89 -7.75 9.04
CA LEU A 122 -3.12 -8.59 8.11
C LEU A 122 -2.05 -7.77 7.37
N MET A 123 -2.39 -6.56 6.95
CA MET A 123 -1.47 -5.66 6.26
C MET A 123 -0.32 -5.19 7.15
N CYS A 124 -0.58 -4.92 8.43
CA CYS A 124 0.40 -4.36 9.36
C CYS A 124 1.18 -5.40 10.17
N GLU A 125 0.89 -6.70 10.01
CA GLU A 125 1.58 -7.78 10.72
C GLU A 125 3.10 -7.76 10.44
N PRO A 126 3.94 -7.52 11.48
CA PRO A 126 5.40 -7.48 11.30
C PRO A 126 5.93 -8.85 10.89
N ARG A 127 6.70 -8.89 9.79
CA ARG A 127 7.34 -10.11 9.30
C ARG A 127 8.83 -9.87 9.04
N PRO A 128 9.74 -10.36 9.90
CA PRO A 128 11.17 -10.20 9.68
C PRO A 128 11.59 -10.75 8.31
N GLY A 129 12.24 -9.91 7.49
CA GLY A 129 12.71 -10.29 6.15
C GLY A 129 11.64 -10.35 5.05
N ALA A 130 10.38 -9.97 5.33
CA ALA A 130 9.32 -9.95 4.33
C ALA A 130 8.43 -8.71 4.48
N VAL A 131 8.04 -8.11 3.36
CA VAL A 131 7.06 -7.02 3.34
C VAL A 131 5.76 -7.54 2.73
N PRO A 132 4.62 -7.47 3.45
CA PRO A 132 3.32 -7.78 2.89
C PRO A 132 3.08 -7.02 1.57
N PRO A 133 2.54 -7.64 0.50
CA PRO A 133 2.23 -6.95 -0.75
C PRO A 133 1.35 -5.70 -0.56
N ALA A 134 0.33 -5.79 0.30
CA ALA A 134 -0.53 -4.65 0.66
C ALA A 134 0.27 -3.50 1.31
N ALA A 135 1.20 -3.85 2.21
CA ALA A 135 2.05 -2.87 2.89
C ALA A 135 3.09 -2.25 1.94
N ALA A 136 3.59 -3.01 0.96
CA ALA A 136 4.47 -2.50 -0.09
C ALA A 136 3.72 -1.49 -0.99
N ALA A 137 2.53 -1.85 -1.46
CA ALA A 137 1.68 -0.94 -2.26
C ALA A 137 1.35 0.36 -1.51
N GLY A 138 0.98 0.27 -0.23
CA GLY A 138 0.75 1.45 0.61
C GLY A 138 2.02 2.29 0.80
N ALA A 139 3.19 1.67 0.94
CA ALA A 139 4.46 2.37 1.06
C ALA A 139 4.87 3.08 -0.25
N GLU A 140 4.58 2.49 -1.42
CA GLU A 140 4.82 3.12 -2.73
C GLU A 140 3.97 4.38 -2.91
N ILE A 141 2.68 4.31 -2.57
CA ILE A 141 1.78 5.48 -2.61
C ILE A 141 2.28 6.58 -1.67
N LEU A 142 2.63 6.22 -0.43
CA LEU A 142 3.19 7.17 0.53
C LEU A 142 4.49 7.79 0.01
N ALA A 143 5.40 6.99 -0.53
CA ALA A 143 6.66 7.48 -1.09
C ALA A 143 6.43 8.46 -2.25
N ALA A 144 5.38 8.26 -3.06
CA ALA A 144 4.99 9.20 -4.10
C ALA A 144 4.55 10.56 -3.52
N HIS A 145 3.73 10.59 -2.46
CA HIS A 145 3.37 11.84 -1.77
C HIS A 145 4.61 12.53 -1.18
N ILE A 146 5.50 11.79 -0.51
CA ILE A 146 6.74 12.33 0.04
C ILE A 146 7.64 12.93 -1.05
N ARG A 147 7.75 12.26 -2.20
CA ARG A 147 8.52 12.77 -3.35
C ARG A 147 7.97 14.10 -3.86
N ARG A 148 6.65 14.24 -3.99
CA ARG A 148 6.03 15.52 -4.40
C ARG A 148 6.35 16.67 -3.42
N ILE A 149 6.41 16.37 -2.12
CA ILE A 149 6.81 17.36 -1.10
C ILE A 149 8.31 17.72 -1.25
N ALA A 150 9.16 16.75 -1.58
CA ALA A 150 10.58 16.98 -1.85
C ALA A 150 10.79 17.82 -3.11
N GLU A 151 10.08 17.51 -4.21
CA GLU A 151 10.09 18.25 -5.47
C GLU A 151 9.63 19.70 -5.29
N ALA A 152 8.68 19.95 -4.37
CA ALA A 152 8.26 21.29 -4.00
C ALA A 152 9.26 22.03 -3.07
N GLY A 153 10.40 21.41 -2.72
CA GLY A 153 11.41 22.01 -1.84
C GLY A 153 10.96 22.20 -0.39
N ARG A 154 9.93 21.45 0.04
CA ARG A 154 9.32 21.56 1.38
C ARG A 154 9.73 20.45 2.33
N LEU A 155 10.45 19.42 1.88
CA LEU A 155 10.88 18.29 2.72
C LEU A 155 12.14 18.65 3.52
N ARG A 156 12.10 18.47 4.85
CA ARG A 156 13.20 18.81 5.78
C ARG A 156 14.22 17.70 6.01
N ILE A 157 13.85 16.47 5.67
CA ILE A 157 14.63 15.25 5.93
C ILE A 157 14.65 14.36 4.69
N GLY A 158 15.47 13.31 4.67
CA GLY A 158 15.49 12.38 3.54
C GLY A 158 14.15 11.64 3.32
N GLU A 159 13.81 11.37 2.06
CA GLU A 159 12.54 10.74 1.64
C GLU A 159 12.25 9.42 2.37
N GLU A 160 13.27 8.56 2.50
CA GLU A 160 13.13 7.27 3.20
C GLU A 160 12.75 7.46 4.66
N ARG A 161 13.43 8.38 5.37
CA ARG A 161 13.14 8.66 6.79
C ARG A 161 11.75 9.29 6.96
N ALA A 162 11.35 10.18 6.06
CA ALA A 162 10.01 10.75 6.07
C ALA A 162 8.93 9.68 5.86
N THR A 163 9.13 8.80 4.89
CA THR A 163 8.23 7.66 4.61
C THR A 163 8.09 6.76 5.83
N HIS A 164 9.20 6.41 6.49
CA HIS A 164 9.18 5.60 7.70
C HIS A 164 8.46 6.29 8.87
N LEU A 165 8.69 7.60 9.07
CA LEU A 165 8.02 8.36 10.13
C LEU A 165 6.50 8.44 9.91
N VAL A 166 6.07 8.78 8.71
CA VAL A 166 4.63 8.87 8.38
C VAL A 166 3.98 7.49 8.50
N ARG A 167 4.61 6.43 7.96
CA ARG A 167 4.10 5.07 8.07
C ARG A 167 3.98 4.62 9.53
N ALA A 168 5.00 4.86 10.35
CA ALA A 168 5.00 4.47 11.76
C ALA A 168 3.89 5.20 12.53
N ALA A 169 3.77 6.51 12.34
CA ALA A 169 2.75 7.32 13.00
C ALA A 169 1.33 6.92 12.55
N GLY A 170 1.10 6.76 11.23
CA GLY A 170 -0.20 6.36 10.68
C GLY A 170 -0.62 4.95 11.09
N THR A 171 0.33 4.00 11.09
CA THR A 171 0.07 2.62 11.55
C THR A 171 -0.26 2.59 13.03
N GLY A 172 0.50 3.32 13.85
CA GLY A 172 0.24 3.44 15.28
C GLY A 172 -1.14 4.03 15.56
N ALA A 173 -1.47 5.18 14.93
CA ALA A 173 -2.76 5.82 15.09
C ALA A 173 -3.92 4.90 14.68
N ALA A 174 -3.85 4.25 13.51
CA ALA A 174 -4.87 3.33 13.06
C ALA A 174 -5.08 2.15 14.02
N LEU A 175 -4.00 1.48 14.43
CA LEU A 175 -4.09 0.32 15.34
C LEU A 175 -4.61 0.72 16.73
N THR A 176 -4.22 1.89 17.23
CA THR A 176 -4.74 2.45 18.48
C THR A 176 -6.25 2.67 18.39
N LEU A 177 -6.75 3.28 17.30
CA LEU A 177 -8.18 3.50 17.11
C LEU A 177 -8.97 2.20 16.88
N ILE A 178 -8.39 1.25 16.16
CA ILE A 178 -8.98 -0.09 15.95
C ILE A 178 -9.17 -0.82 17.29
N ALA A 179 -8.22 -0.68 18.22
CA ALA A 179 -8.30 -1.31 19.54
C ALA A 179 -9.35 -0.68 20.47
N MET A 180 -9.83 0.53 20.17
CA MET A 180 -10.87 1.21 20.96
C MET A 180 -12.28 0.77 20.53
N PRO A 181 -13.23 0.64 21.49
CA PRO A 181 -14.66 0.54 21.17
C PRO A 181 -15.11 1.73 20.35
N GLU A 182 -16.02 1.50 19.40
CA GLU A 182 -16.44 2.51 18.42
C GLU A 182 -16.96 3.79 19.08
N GLU A 183 -17.69 3.67 20.19
CA GLU A 183 -18.28 4.79 20.93
C GLU A 183 -17.24 5.66 21.66
N ARG A 184 -16.00 5.16 21.80
CA ARG A 184 -14.90 5.84 22.49
C ARG A 184 -13.75 6.22 21.56
N ARG A 185 -13.90 6.05 20.25
CA ARG A 185 -12.86 6.41 19.29
C ARG A 185 -12.71 7.93 19.24
N ASP A 186 -11.53 8.39 19.62
CA ASP A 186 -11.13 9.78 19.52
C ASP A 186 -10.41 10.01 18.18
N LEU A 187 -11.11 10.57 17.19
CA LEU A 187 -10.52 10.84 15.88
C LEU A 187 -9.52 12.00 15.90
N ASP A 188 -9.57 12.86 16.92
CA ASP A 188 -8.62 13.97 17.06
C ASP A 188 -7.19 13.45 17.28
N LEU A 189 -7.04 12.27 17.92
CA LEU A 189 -5.75 11.58 18.01
C LEU A 189 -5.07 11.40 16.64
N SER A 190 -5.84 11.04 15.62
CA SER A 190 -5.29 10.85 14.27
C SER A 190 -4.91 12.16 13.61
N LEU A 191 -5.72 13.21 13.81
CA LEU A 191 -5.45 14.55 13.31
C LEU A 191 -4.19 15.13 13.96
N ASP A 192 -4.07 15.02 15.28
CA ASP A 192 -2.90 15.48 16.03
C ASP A 192 -1.63 14.73 15.62
N ALA A 193 -1.70 13.41 15.48
CA ALA A 193 -0.58 12.59 15.02
C ALA A 193 -0.14 12.97 13.59
N ARG A 194 -1.10 13.24 12.71
CA ARG A 194 -0.86 13.68 11.33
C ARG A 194 -0.17 15.04 11.29
N GLU A 195 -0.70 16.04 11.99
CA GLU A 195 -0.11 17.37 11.97
C GLU A 195 1.26 17.40 12.66
N ALA A 196 1.45 16.60 13.73
CA ALA A 196 2.76 16.46 14.38
C ALA A 196 3.81 15.88 13.42
N VAL A 197 3.49 14.82 12.65
CA VAL A 197 4.45 14.25 11.70
C VAL A 197 4.68 15.17 10.50
N ILE A 198 3.65 15.85 9.99
CA ILE A 198 3.80 16.82 8.90
C ILE A 198 4.70 17.98 9.32
N ALA A 199 4.50 18.55 10.52
CA ALA A 199 5.35 19.61 11.04
C ALA A 199 6.80 19.16 11.23
N ALA A 200 7.02 17.89 11.59
CA ALA A 200 8.36 17.33 11.75
C ALA A 200 9.11 17.14 10.42
N ILE A 201 8.39 16.81 9.33
CA ILE A 201 9.01 16.48 8.03
C ILE A 201 8.94 17.62 7.01
N THR A 202 8.11 18.65 7.21
CA THR A 202 7.89 19.74 6.23
C THR A 202 8.28 21.12 6.75
N THR A 203 8.49 22.07 5.83
CA THR A 203 8.67 23.51 6.10
C THR A 203 7.57 24.33 5.42
N GLU A 204 7.22 25.48 6.03
CA GLU A 204 6.13 26.37 5.58
C GLU A 204 6.42 27.09 4.27
N ALA A 205 7.68 27.49 4.04
CA ALA A 205 8.11 28.13 2.81
C ALA A 205 9.08 27.21 2.04
N PRO A 206 8.96 27.09 0.71
CA PRO A 206 9.97 26.43 -0.10
C PRO A 206 11.29 27.16 0.15
N VAL A 207 12.37 26.44 0.44
CA VAL A 207 13.64 27.08 0.80
C VAL A 207 14.17 27.98 -0.33
N LEU A 208 13.69 27.86 -1.57
CA LEU A 208 13.84 28.84 -2.64
C LEU A 208 12.58 28.77 -3.53
N ALA A 209 12.03 29.92 -3.96
CA ALA A 209 11.03 29.94 -5.03
C ALA A 209 11.68 29.32 -6.29
N ASP A 210 11.23 28.13 -6.67
CA ASP A 210 11.73 27.26 -7.75
C ASP A 210 13.06 27.73 -8.38
N PRO A 211 14.21 27.43 -7.74
CA PRO A 211 15.51 27.93 -8.17
C PRO A 211 15.99 27.29 -9.49
N GLY A 212 15.25 26.30 -10.01
CA GLY A 212 15.72 25.39 -11.05
C GLY A 212 16.95 24.59 -10.60
N PRO A 213 17.44 23.65 -11.44
CA PRO A 213 18.61 22.83 -11.14
C PRO A 213 19.86 23.68 -10.84
N VAL A 214 20.00 24.82 -11.51
CA VAL A 214 21.11 25.76 -11.33
C VAL A 214 21.10 26.38 -9.94
N GLY A 215 19.99 27.00 -9.51
CA GLY A 215 19.95 27.66 -8.20
C GLY A 215 19.95 26.67 -7.04
N ALA A 216 19.38 25.46 -7.23
CA ALA A 216 19.51 24.37 -6.27
C ALA A 216 20.97 23.93 -6.10
N ALA A 217 21.72 23.82 -7.21
CA ALA A 217 23.14 23.48 -7.17
C ALA A 217 23.96 24.56 -6.45
N VAL A 218 23.68 25.84 -6.70
CA VAL A 218 24.33 26.97 -6.02
C VAL A 218 24.06 26.96 -4.51
N ALA A 219 22.81 26.76 -4.10
CA ALA A 219 22.43 26.73 -2.70
C ALA A 219 23.07 25.54 -1.96
N LEU A 220 23.03 24.35 -2.56
CA LEU A 220 23.64 23.15 -1.99
C LEU A 220 25.17 23.27 -1.92
N ARG A 221 25.81 23.87 -2.93
CA ARG A 221 27.25 24.16 -2.91
C ARG A 221 27.63 25.07 -1.75
N ALA A 222 26.85 26.12 -1.49
CA ALA A 222 27.10 27.04 -0.39
C ALA A 222 26.96 26.37 0.98
N ALA A 223 26.03 25.42 1.13
CA ALA A 223 25.81 24.67 2.36
C ALA A 223 26.78 23.48 2.54
N LEU A 224 27.47 23.05 1.48
CA LEU A 224 28.31 21.85 1.46
C LEU A 224 29.41 21.79 2.55
N PRO A 225 30.05 22.89 2.98
CA PRO A 225 30.99 22.86 4.11
C PRO A 225 30.39 22.37 5.42
N GLY A 226 29.08 22.54 5.62
CA GLY A 226 28.34 22.08 6.81
C GLY A 226 27.85 20.63 6.72
N ALA A 227 28.02 19.95 5.58
CA ALA A 227 27.54 18.58 5.38
C ALA A 227 28.49 17.56 6.04
N THR A 228 28.20 17.19 7.29
CA THR A 228 29.01 16.24 8.08
C THR A 228 28.80 14.77 7.70
N ALA A 229 27.74 14.45 6.96
CA ALA A 229 27.44 13.09 6.53
C ALA A 229 28.37 12.57 5.40
N LEU A 230 29.11 13.45 4.75
CA LEU A 230 29.98 13.12 3.61
C LEU A 230 31.45 13.07 4.04
N THR A 231 32.22 12.17 3.44
CA THR A 231 33.69 12.17 3.50
C THR A 231 34.26 13.36 2.73
N ASP A 232 35.55 13.66 2.92
CA ASP A 232 36.22 14.74 2.18
C ASP A 232 36.21 14.50 0.66
N LEU A 233 36.35 13.24 0.23
CA LEU A 233 36.32 12.86 -1.17
C LEU A 233 34.92 13.04 -1.78
N GLU A 234 33.88 12.61 -1.07
CA GLU A 234 32.49 12.78 -1.50
C GLU A 234 32.10 14.27 -1.55
N ARG A 235 32.56 15.08 -0.59
CA ARG A 235 32.38 16.54 -0.64
C ARG A 235 33.09 17.16 -1.85
N ALA A 236 34.28 16.71 -2.20
CA ALA A 236 35.00 17.23 -3.36
C ALA A 236 34.29 16.85 -4.68
N LEU A 237 33.85 15.60 -4.81
CA LEU A 237 33.13 15.11 -5.99
C LEU A 237 31.77 15.79 -6.16
N LEU A 238 31.01 15.94 -5.07
CA LEU A 238 29.73 16.61 -5.09
C LEU A 238 29.89 18.10 -5.46
N ARG A 239 30.94 18.77 -4.95
CA ARG A 239 31.25 20.16 -5.34
C ARG A 239 31.47 20.29 -6.84
N GLU A 240 32.25 19.39 -7.44
CA GLU A 240 32.50 19.37 -8.88
C GLU A 240 31.19 19.19 -9.69
N TRP A 241 30.32 18.27 -9.28
CA TRP A 241 29.02 18.08 -9.95
C TRP A 241 28.11 19.29 -9.81
N LEU A 242 28.05 19.90 -8.63
CA LEU A 242 27.26 21.11 -8.40
C LEU A 242 27.81 22.29 -9.21
N ASP A 243 29.13 22.41 -9.36
CA ASP A 243 29.78 23.43 -10.19
C ASP A 243 29.44 23.24 -11.68
N ARG A 244 29.33 22.00 -12.16
CA ARG A 244 28.87 21.70 -13.53
C ARG A 244 27.40 22.04 -13.74
N ILE A 245 26.54 21.68 -12.80
CA ILE A 245 25.10 21.99 -12.85
C ILE A 245 24.86 23.50 -12.77
N ALA A 246 25.65 24.21 -11.97
CA ALA A 246 25.59 25.67 -11.85
C ALA A 246 26.17 26.42 -13.06
N GLY A 247 26.80 25.71 -14.02
CA GLY A 247 27.45 26.30 -15.19
C GLY A 247 28.76 27.03 -14.86
N THR A 248 29.38 26.76 -13.70
CA THR A 248 30.63 27.39 -13.25
C THR A 248 31.89 26.60 -13.61
N ALA A 249 31.73 25.41 -14.20
CA ALA A 249 32.83 24.58 -14.70
C ALA A 249 32.67 24.32 -16.21
N GLU A 250 33.71 24.57 -17.01
CA GLU A 250 33.72 24.17 -18.43
C GLU A 250 33.86 22.65 -18.56
N PRO A 251 33.17 22.01 -19.54
CA PRO A 251 33.31 20.59 -19.79
C PRO A 251 34.73 20.27 -20.28
N ARG A 252 35.40 19.32 -19.61
CA ARG A 252 36.66 18.71 -20.04
C ARG A 252 36.42 17.47 -20.88
#